data_AF-A0A7C4S2E9-F1
#
_entry.id   AF-A0A7C4S2E9-F1
#
_cell.length_a   1.000
_cell.length_b   1.000
_cell.length_c   1.000
_cell.angle_alpha   90.00
_cell.angle_beta   90.00
_cell.angle_gamma   90.00
#
_symmetry.space_group_name_H-M   'P 1'
#
loop_
_entity.id
_entity.type
_entity.pdbx_description
1 polymer ?
#
loop_
_entity_poly.entity_id
_entity_poly.type
_entity_poly.pdbx_seq_one_letter_code
_entity_poly.pdbx_strand_id
1 'polypeptide(L)'
;MNSSSDFDAFYRAELLPILTALETRRRALCRSLGLWAGVGVALAVAAVLAFRAPAALLVAAAALAVGGGLVWRWTTADFVRQFKAGVIAPLVRLYGPALRYDAAGHVSQARFEDSGIFRQRIDRFRGEDAVAGRVGETALEFSELHAEYKTETRDSKGRRHTHWHTIFKGLFFVADFNKHFAGRTVVLPDVAQRALGRLGQKLQELNCCR
;
A
#
# COMPACT_ATOMS: atom_id res chain seq x y z
N MET A 1 8.68 -29.87 9.73
CA MET A 1 7.90 -29.56 8.52
C MET A 1 8.76 -28.69 7.62
N ASN A 2 9.06 -29.15 6.40
CA ASN A 2 9.88 -28.37 5.47
C ASN A 2 8.97 -27.34 4.81
N SER A 3 8.98 -26.11 5.34
CA SER A 3 8.09 -25.03 4.91
C SER A 3 8.11 -24.78 3.39
N SER A 4 9.21 -25.10 2.72
CA SER A 4 9.38 -24.92 1.28
C SER A 4 8.57 -25.90 0.43
N SER A 5 8.45 -27.18 0.82
CA SER A 5 7.67 -28.17 0.04
C SER A 5 6.16 -27.98 0.21
N ASP A 6 5.73 -27.65 1.43
CA ASP A 6 4.33 -27.38 1.75
C ASP A 6 3.85 -26.10 1.06
N PHE A 7 4.71 -25.07 1.00
CA PHE A 7 4.45 -23.86 0.24
C PHE A 7 4.37 -24.11 -1.27
N ASP A 8 5.27 -24.89 -1.87
CA ASP A 8 5.23 -25.17 -3.32
C ASP A 8 3.95 -25.95 -3.71
N ALA A 9 3.54 -26.91 -2.88
CA ALA A 9 2.29 -27.64 -3.07
C ALA A 9 1.07 -26.69 -3.00
N PHE A 10 1.00 -25.84 -1.98
CA PHE A 10 -0.05 -24.82 -1.84
C PHE A 10 -0.04 -23.80 -2.98
N TYR A 11 1.14 -23.33 -3.37
CA TYR A 11 1.32 -22.38 -4.47
C TYR A 11 0.75 -22.95 -5.77
N ARG A 12 1.09 -24.20 -6.12
CA ARG A 12 0.61 -24.83 -7.35
C ARG A 12 -0.87 -25.17 -7.30
N ALA A 13 -1.37 -25.62 -6.15
CA ALA A 13 -2.75 -26.08 -6.01
C ALA A 13 -3.75 -24.92 -5.90
N GLU A 14 -3.43 -23.88 -5.12
CA GLU A 14 -4.38 -22.82 -4.77
C GLU A 14 -4.05 -21.46 -5.40
N LEU A 15 -2.78 -21.03 -5.35
CA LEU A 15 -2.41 -19.68 -5.80
C LEU A 15 -2.30 -19.59 -7.32
N LEU A 16 -1.63 -20.54 -7.96
CA LEU A 16 -1.38 -20.56 -9.40
C LEU A 16 -2.66 -20.45 -10.24
N PRO A 17 -3.74 -21.23 -10.01
CA PRO A 17 -4.96 -21.08 -10.80
C PRO A 17 -5.58 -19.68 -10.65
N ILE A 18 -5.59 -19.12 -9.44
CA ILE A 18 -6.09 -17.76 -9.18
C ILE A 18 -5.26 -16.71 -9.94
N LEU A 19 -3.93 -16.81 -9.85
CA LEU A 19 -3.01 -15.89 -10.55
C LEU A 19 -3.20 -15.96 -12.07
N THR A 20 -3.31 -17.17 -12.63
CA THR A 20 -3.54 -17.34 -14.09
C THR A 20 -4.90 -16.82 -14.54
N ALA A 21 -5.96 -17.01 -13.74
CA ALA A 21 -7.28 -16.47 -14.03
C ALA A 21 -7.28 -14.93 -14.03
N LEU A 22 -6.63 -14.34 -13.03
CA LEU A 22 -6.44 -12.89 -12.91
C LEU A 22 -5.61 -12.32 -14.06
N GLU A 23 -4.53 -12.99 -14.46
CA GLU A 23 -3.72 -12.57 -15.61
C GLU A 23 -4.49 -12.66 -16.94
N THR A 24 -5.25 -13.75 -17.13
CA THR A 24 -6.08 -13.94 -18.33
C THR A 24 -7.12 -12.84 -18.45
N ARG A 25 -7.78 -12.48 -17.34
CA ARG A 25 -8.76 -11.39 -17.30
C ARG A 25 -8.11 -10.04 -17.63
N ARG A 26 -6.92 -9.75 -17.10
CA ARG A 26 -6.16 -8.53 -17.43
C ARG A 26 -5.86 -8.46 -18.94
N ARG A 27 -5.35 -9.55 -19.52
CA ARG A 27 -5.04 -9.61 -20.96
C ARG A 27 -6.30 -9.45 -21.82
N ALA A 28 -7.42 -10.07 -21.44
CA ALA A 28 -8.69 -9.93 -22.15
C ALA A 28 -9.21 -8.49 -22.14
N LEU A 29 -9.10 -7.79 -21.01
CA LEU A 29 -9.47 -6.38 -20.87
C LEU A 29 -8.58 -5.46 -21.72
N CYS A 30 -7.26 -5.66 -21.71
CA CYS A 30 -6.36 -4.89 -22.57
C CYS A 30 -6.68 -5.09 -24.06
N ARG A 31 -7.01 -6.33 -24.46
CA ARG A 31 -7.40 -6.63 -25.86
C ARG A 31 -8.72 -5.99 -26.24
N SER A 32 -9.75 -6.09 -25.41
CA SER A 32 -11.06 -5.50 -25.71
C SER A 32 -10.99 -3.97 -25.74
N LEU A 33 -10.28 -3.35 -24.79
CA LEU A 33 -10.06 -1.90 -24.80
C LEU A 33 -9.29 -1.44 -26.04
N GLY A 34 -8.27 -2.17 -26.47
CA GLY A 34 -7.53 -1.87 -27.69
C GLY A 34 -8.42 -1.92 -28.95
N LEU A 35 -9.30 -2.93 -29.04
CA LEU A 35 -10.26 -3.06 -30.15
C LEU A 35 -11.28 -1.89 -30.16
N TRP A 36 -11.87 -1.58 -29.01
CA TRP A 36 -12.82 -0.47 -28.89
C TRP A 36 -12.19 0.89 -29.15
N ALA A 37 -10.95 1.11 -28.70
CA ALA A 37 -10.20 2.32 -29.01
C ALA A 37 -9.94 2.44 -30.52
N GLY A 38 -9.57 1.35 -31.19
CA GLY A 38 -9.38 1.32 -32.64
C GLY A 38 -10.67 1.66 -33.41
N VAL A 39 -11.80 1.06 -33.01
CA VAL A 39 -13.12 1.37 -33.59
C VAL A 39 -13.51 2.83 -33.37
N GLY A 40 -13.28 3.35 -32.16
CA GLY A 40 -13.58 4.75 -31.81
C GLY A 40 -12.77 5.75 -32.65
N VAL A 41 -11.47 5.49 -32.85
CA VAL A 41 -10.61 6.32 -33.71
C VAL A 41 -11.07 6.27 -35.17
N ALA A 42 -11.40 5.07 -35.69
CA ALA A 42 -11.88 4.93 -37.06
C ALA A 42 -13.17 5.71 -37.31
N LEU A 43 -14.14 5.65 -36.39
CA LEU A 43 -15.38 6.42 -36.45
C LEU A 43 -15.14 7.93 -36.39
N ALA A 44 -14.22 8.38 -35.54
CA ALA A 44 -13.87 9.80 -35.43
C ALA A 44 -13.24 10.33 -36.73
N VAL A 45 -12.35 9.57 -37.36
CA VAL A 45 -11.75 9.91 -38.66
C VAL A 45 -12.82 9.97 -39.75
N ALA A 46 -13.72 8.99 -39.82
CA ALA A 46 -14.82 8.99 -40.79
C ALA A 46 -15.74 10.21 -40.64
N ALA A 47 -16.05 10.61 -39.40
CA ALA A 47 -16.86 11.79 -39.12
C ALA A 47 -16.18 13.10 -39.58
N VAL A 48 -14.86 13.23 -39.44
CA VAL A 48 -14.11 14.40 -39.93
C VAL A 48 -14.17 14.49 -41.45
N LEU A 49 -13.99 13.36 -42.14
CA LEU A 49 -14.03 13.30 -43.59
C LEU A 49 -15.42 13.63 -44.13
N ALA A 50 -16.48 13.14 -43.47
CA ALA A 50 -17.87 13.36 -43.88
C ALA A 50 -18.39 14.78 -43.57
N PHE A 51 -18.08 15.33 -42.39
CA PHE A 51 -18.68 16.56 -41.87
C PHE A 51 -17.73 17.77 -41.82
N ARG A 52 -16.45 17.60 -42.19
CA ARG A 52 -15.40 18.64 -42.13
C ARG A 52 -15.30 19.35 -40.77
N ALA A 53 -15.59 18.63 -39.69
CA ALA A 53 -15.58 19.15 -38.33
C ALA A 53 -14.31 18.66 -37.58
N PRO A 54 -13.16 19.34 -37.69
CA PRO A 54 -11.91 18.90 -37.04
C PRO A 54 -12.01 18.87 -35.51
N ALA A 55 -12.90 19.68 -34.92
CA ALA A 55 -13.18 19.67 -33.49
C ALA A 55 -13.74 18.32 -33.00
N ALA A 56 -14.37 17.52 -33.88
CA ALA A 56 -14.89 16.20 -33.52
C ALA A 56 -13.78 15.22 -33.10
N LEU A 57 -12.56 15.36 -33.64
CA LEU A 57 -11.42 14.53 -33.23
C LEU A 57 -11.01 14.82 -31.78
N LEU A 58 -10.98 16.10 -31.40
CA LEU A 58 -10.59 16.49 -30.05
C LEU A 58 -11.60 16.00 -29.01
N VAL A 59 -12.90 16.10 -29.32
CA VAL A 59 -13.97 15.60 -28.46
C VAL A 59 -13.92 14.07 -28.36
N ALA A 60 -13.75 13.36 -29.49
CA ALA A 60 -13.64 11.91 -29.49
C ALA A 60 -12.39 11.41 -28.74
N ALA A 61 -11.25 12.07 -28.93
CA ALA A 61 -10.01 11.75 -28.22
C ALA A 61 -10.14 11.98 -26.71
N ALA A 62 -10.75 13.09 -26.29
CA ALA A 62 -11.02 13.37 -24.88
C ALA A 62 -11.98 12.31 -24.28
N ALA A 63 -13.05 11.95 -24.99
CA ALA A 63 -13.99 10.92 -24.55
C ALA A 63 -13.33 9.55 -24.39
N LEU A 64 -12.47 9.15 -25.34
CA LEU A 64 -11.70 7.90 -25.27
C LEU A 64 -10.69 7.92 -24.11
N ALA A 65 -10.01 9.05 -23.89
CA ALA A 65 -9.05 9.18 -22.79
C ALA A 65 -9.74 9.08 -21.42
N VAL A 66 -10.86 9.79 -21.25
CA VAL A 66 -11.66 9.73 -20.01
C VAL A 66 -12.27 8.35 -19.81
N GLY A 67 -12.92 7.79 -20.83
CA GLY A 67 -13.54 6.46 -20.78
C GLY A 67 -12.52 5.35 -20.50
N GLY A 68 -11.38 5.37 -21.21
CA GLY A 68 -10.28 4.44 -20.97
C GLY A 68 -9.69 4.57 -19.57
N GLY A 69 -9.50 5.79 -19.08
CA GLY A 69 -9.05 6.05 -17.71
C GLY A 69 -10.01 5.53 -16.63
N LEU A 70 -11.32 5.68 -16.83
CA LEU A 70 -12.34 5.15 -15.93
C LEU A 70 -12.35 3.61 -15.90
N VAL A 71 -12.34 2.97 -17.08
CA VAL A 71 -12.30 1.51 -17.17
C VAL A 71 -11.01 0.96 -16.55
N TRP A 72 -9.87 1.58 -16.83
CA TRP A 72 -8.59 1.21 -16.22
C TRP A 72 -8.64 1.29 -14.69
N ARG A 73 -9.16 2.39 -14.15
CA ARG A 73 -9.28 2.59 -12.69
C ARG A 73 -10.19 1.53 -12.06
N TRP A 74 -11.35 1.24 -12.65
CA TRP A 74 -12.29 0.26 -12.13
C TRP A 74 -11.74 -1.16 -12.17
N THR A 75 -11.15 -1.55 -13.30
CA THR A 75 -10.59 -2.89 -13.48
C THR A 75 -9.37 -3.13 -12.59
N THR A 76 -8.52 -2.11 -12.40
CA THR A 76 -7.37 -2.19 -11.48
C THR A 76 -7.84 -2.36 -10.03
N ALA A 77 -8.83 -1.58 -9.59
CA ALA A 77 -9.38 -1.71 -8.25
C ALA A 77 -10.03 -3.08 -8.01
N ASP A 78 -10.74 -3.60 -9.01
CA ASP A 78 -11.35 -4.93 -8.99
C ASP A 78 -10.30 -6.05 -8.86
N PHE A 79 -9.24 -5.93 -9.67
CA PHE A 79 -8.10 -6.85 -9.65
C PHE A 79 -7.40 -6.84 -8.29
N VAL A 80 -7.05 -5.67 -7.76
CA VAL A 80 -6.37 -5.55 -6.46
C VAL A 80 -7.21 -6.17 -5.36
N ARG A 81 -8.52 -5.91 -5.34
CA ARG A 81 -9.43 -6.49 -4.35
C ARG A 81 -9.47 -8.02 -4.43
N GLN A 82 -9.59 -8.59 -5.64
CA GLN A 82 -9.60 -10.03 -5.85
C GLN A 82 -8.25 -10.67 -5.49
N PHE A 83 -7.15 -9.99 -5.78
CA PHE A 83 -5.81 -10.45 -5.41
C PHE A 83 -5.63 -10.48 -3.89
N LYS A 84 -5.98 -9.41 -3.19
CA LYS A 84 -5.92 -9.35 -1.72
C LYS A 84 -6.77 -10.46 -1.08
N ALA A 85 -8.00 -10.64 -1.55
CA ALA A 85 -8.91 -11.65 -1.02
C ALA A 85 -8.50 -13.10 -1.38
N GLY A 86 -8.02 -13.33 -2.61
CA GLY A 86 -7.74 -14.66 -3.15
C GLY A 86 -6.32 -15.15 -2.97
N VAL A 87 -5.35 -14.27 -2.68
CA VAL A 87 -3.93 -14.64 -2.54
C VAL A 87 -3.43 -14.34 -1.13
N ILE A 88 -3.59 -13.10 -0.66
CA ILE A 88 -3.03 -12.69 0.63
C ILE A 88 -3.80 -13.35 1.79
N ALA A 89 -5.14 -13.34 1.75
CA ALA A 89 -5.92 -13.94 2.84
C ALA A 89 -5.66 -15.46 3.03
N PRO A 90 -5.60 -16.29 1.96
CA PRO A 90 -5.21 -17.70 2.09
C PRO A 90 -3.77 -17.87 2.59
N LEU A 91 -2.83 -17.05 2.12
CA LEU A 91 -1.43 -17.11 2.54
C LEU A 91 -1.29 -16.82 4.04
N VAL A 92 -1.99 -15.80 4.55
CA VAL A 92 -2.02 -15.49 6.00
C VAL A 92 -2.55 -16.68 6.80
N ARG A 93 -3.62 -17.33 6.33
CA ARG A 93 -4.21 -18.51 6.99
C ARG A 93 -3.28 -19.72 6.98
N LEU A 94 -2.49 -19.90 5.92
CA LEU A 94 -1.50 -20.99 5.83
C LEU A 94 -0.44 -20.88 6.93
N TYR A 95 0.05 -19.67 7.20
CA TYR A 95 1.08 -19.44 8.23
C TYR A 95 0.51 -19.39 9.66
N GLY A 96 -0.76 -19.02 9.82
CA GLY A 96 -1.40 -18.98 11.12
C GLY A 96 -2.92 -19.12 11.00
N PRO A 97 -3.51 -20.28 11.36
CA PRO A 97 -4.95 -20.49 11.29
C PRO A 97 -5.77 -19.50 12.16
N ALA A 98 -5.15 -18.98 13.22
CA ALA A 98 -5.74 -17.99 14.12
C ALA A 98 -5.50 -16.54 13.67
N LEU A 99 -4.79 -16.31 12.56
CA LEU A 99 -4.56 -14.98 12.00
C LEU A 99 -5.74 -14.54 11.15
N ARG A 100 -6.12 -13.28 11.32
CA ARG A 100 -7.15 -12.60 10.55
C ARG A 100 -6.49 -11.57 9.66
N TYR A 101 -6.96 -11.47 8.42
CA TYR A 101 -6.50 -10.48 7.46
C TYR A 101 -7.63 -9.51 7.11
N ASP A 102 -7.34 -8.21 7.19
CA ASP A 102 -8.19 -7.12 6.76
C ASP A 102 -7.41 -6.24 5.78
N ALA A 103 -7.82 -6.27 4.51
CA ALA A 103 -7.18 -5.56 3.41
C ALA A 103 -7.21 -4.02 3.57
N ALA A 104 -8.23 -3.48 4.23
CA ALA A 104 -8.41 -2.03 4.41
C ALA A 104 -8.01 -1.57 5.82
N GLY A 105 -7.94 -2.51 6.77
CA GLY A 105 -7.48 -2.26 8.12
C GLY A 105 -5.99 -1.96 8.19
N HIS A 106 -5.58 -1.38 9.32
CA HIS A 106 -4.18 -1.14 9.64
C HIS A 106 -4.00 -1.10 11.17
N VAL A 107 -2.76 -1.27 11.63
CA VAL A 107 -2.39 -1.04 13.04
C VAL A 107 -2.76 0.39 13.43
N SER A 108 -3.34 0.57 14.60
CA SER A 108 -3.84 1.89 15.01
C SER A 108 -2.69 2.91 15.19
N GLN A 109 -3.00 4.18 14.97
CA GLN A 109 -2.05 5.26 15.21
C GLN A 109 -1.57 5.27 16.67
N ALA A 110 -2.44 4.96 17.63
CA ALA A 110 -2.08 4.85 19.04
C ALA A 110 -0.99 3.80 19.27
N ARG A 111 -1.12 2.59 18.68
CA ARG A 111 -0.07 1.55 18.76
C ARG A 111 1.25 2.00 18.15
N PHE A 112 1.19 2.73 17.03
CA PHE A 112 2.37 3.28 16.38
C PHE A 112 3.06 4.35 17.27
N GLU A 113 2.30 5.24 17.90
CA GLU A 113 2.82 6.26 18.83
C GLU A 113 3.34 5.63 20.14
N ASP A 114 2.61 4.68 20.70
CA ASP A 114 2.99 3.90 21.89
C ASP A 114 4.31 3.16 21.69
N SER A 115 4.62 2.75 20.45
CA SER A 115 5.90 2.11 20.10
C SER A 115 7.10 2.99 20.42
N GLY A 116 6.92 4.33 20.44
CA GLY A 116 7.93 5.34 20.77
C GLY A 116 9.18 5.30 19.90
N ILE A 117 9.17 4.50 18.81
CA ILE A 117 10.23 4.44 17.81
C ILE A 117 10.30 5.78 17.07
N PHE A 118 9.13 6.34 16.76
CA PHE A 118 8.98 7.64 16.10
C PHE A 118 8.33 8.62 17.07
N ARG A 119 8.99 9.76 17.30
CA ARG A 119 8.51 10.80 18.24
C ARG A 119 7.94 12.04 17.54
N GLN A 120 8.02 12.08 16.21
CA GLN A 120 7.50 13.19 15.42
C GLN A 120 5.98 13.19 15.48
N ARG A 121 5.37 14.36 15.68
CA ARG A 121 3.91 14.51 15.61
C ARG A 121 3.41 14.13 14.22
N ILE A 122 2.35 13.33 14.18
CA ILE A 122 1.73 12.84 12.95
C ILE A 122 0.58 13.78 12.57
N ASP A 123 0.58 14.25 11.32
CA ASP A 123 -0.52 15.04 10.75
C ASP A 123 -1.44 14.21 9.86
N ARG A 124 -0.89 13.12 9.30
CA ARG A 124 -1.65 12.18 8.48
C ARG A 124 -1.13 10.77 8.71
N PHE A 125 -2.06 9.86 8.93
CA PHE A 125 -1.78 8.45 9.15
C PHE A 125 -2.67 7.63 8.23
N ARG A 126 -2.08 6.69 7.50
CA ARG A 126 -2.76 5.75 6.60
C ARG A 126 -2.11 4.40 6.72
N GLY A 127 -2.84 3.36 6.37
CA GLY A 127 -2.29 2.03 6.23
C GLY A 127 -3.25 1.12 5.50
N GLU A 128 -2.76 -0.08 5.22
CA GLU A 128 -3.51 -1.16 4.60
C GLU A 128 -2.93 -2.51 5.03
N ASP A 129 -3.63 -3.59 4.66
CA ASP A 129 -3.17 -4.95 4.84
C ASP A 129 -2.88 -5.34 6.30
N ALA A 130 -3.83 -5.05 7.19
CA ALA A 130 -3.76 -5.51 8.58
C ALA A 130 -3.85 -7.02 8.69
N VAL A 131 -2.92 -7.59 9.45
CA VAL A 131 -2.94 -8.96 9.91
C VAL A 131 -2.85 -8.97 11.43
N ALA A 132 -3.76 -9.67 12.09
CA ALA A 132 -3.80 -9.75 13.55
C ALA A 132 -4.20 -11.14 14.03
N GLY A 133 -3.60 -11.60 15.13
CA GLY A 133 -3.99 -12.85 15.77
C GLY A 133 -2.90 -13.40 16.68
N ARG A 134 -2.90 -14.71 16.90
CA ARG A 134 -1.91 -15.41 17.72
C ARG A 134 -1.15 -16.45 16.90
N VAL A 135 0.15 -16.53 17.11
CA VAL A 135 1.01 -17.63 16.62
C VAL A 135 1.68 -18.24 17.83
N GLY A 136 1.26 -19.46 18.19
CA GLY A 136 1.57 -20.04 19.49
C GLY A 136 1.00 -19.17 20.62
N GLU A 137 1.85 -18.81 21.57
CA GLU A 137 1.49 -17.94 22.71
C GLU A 137 1.63 -16.44 22.42
N THR A 138 2.24 -16.07 21.29
CA THR A 138 2.53 -14.68 20.95
C THR A 138 1.37 -14.06 20.17
N ALA A 139 0.78 -13.00 20.72
CA ALA A 139 -0.11 -12.12 19.96
C ALA A 139 0.72 -11.25 19.02
N LEU A 140 0.30 -11.17 17.75
CA LEU A 140 0.95 -10.34 16.75
C LEU A 140 -0.08 -9.53 15.96
N GLU A 141 0.35 -8.35 15.54
CA GLU A 141 -0.43 -7.41 14.74
C GLU A 141 0.53 -6.67 13.81
N PHE A 142 0.28 -6.65 12.51
CA PHE A 142 1.11 -5.92 11.57
C PHE A 142 0.31 -5.40 10.38
N SER A 143 0.79 -4.33 9.77
CA SER A 143 0.20 -3.73 8.58
C SER A 143 1.21 -2.87 7.84
N GLU A 144 0.95 -2.55 6.58
CA GLU A 144 1.69 -1.48 5.90
C GLU A 144 1.16 -0.13 6.40
N LEU A 145 2.05 0.76 6.82
CA LEU A 145 1.72 2.08 7.33
C LEU A 145 2.43 3.17 6.53
N HIS A 146 1.78 4.33 6.42
CA HIS A 146 2.35 5.57 5.93
C HIS A 146 1.97 6.70 6.90
N ALA A 147 2.95 7.16 7.67
CA ALA A 147 2.83 8.27 8.61
C ALA A 147 3.55 9.50 8.07
N GLU A 148 2.87 10.65 8.07
CA GLU A 148 3.38 11.90 7.51
C GLU A 148 3.17 13.08 8.49
N TYR A 149 4.08 14.05 8.44
CA TYR A 149 3.91 15.37 9.06
C TYR A 149 3.93 16.47 8.00
N LYS A 150 3.30 17.61 8.30
CA LYS A 150 3.31 18.77 7.41
C LYS A 150 4.14 19.92 7.98
N THR A 151 4.81 20.64 7.09
CA THR A 151 5.42 21.93 7.39
C THR A 151 4.81 23.01 6.51
N GLU A 152 4.55 24.17 7.08
CA GLU A 152 3.92 25.26 6.37
C GLU A 152 4.86 26.46 6.32
N THR A 153 5.07 26.98 5.11
CA THR A 153 5.90 28.16 4.86
C THR A 153 5.04 29.25 4.22
N ARG A 154 5.44 30.51 4.41
CA ARG A 154 4.83 31.66 3.74
C ARG A 154 5.86 32.34 2.86
N ASP A 155 5.47 32.67 1.63
CA ASP A 155 6.31 33.49 0.76
C ASP A 155 6.25 34.97 1.14
N SER A 156 7.12 35.78 0.55
CA SER A 156 7.13 37.24 0.73
C SER A 156 5.87 37.93 0.22
N LYS A 157 4.98 37.21 -0.47
CA LYS A 157 3.67 37.67 -0.99
C LYS A 157 2.50 37.13 -0.14
N GLY A 158 2.77 36.53 1.02
CA GLY A 158 1.77 36.03 1.96
C GLY A 158 1.10 34.70 1.60
N ARG A 159 1.51 34.04 0.51
CA ARG A 159 0.96 32.76 0.07
C ARG A 159 1.47 31.62 0.94
N ARG A 160 0.57 30.73 1.33
CA ARG A 160 0.90 29.57 2.19
C ARG A 160 1.25 28.36 1.33
N HIS A 161 2.41 27.77 1.60
CA HIS A 161 2.86 26.54 0.99
C HIS A 161 2.86 25.44 2.05
N THR A 162 2.24 24.29 1.74
CA THR A 162 2.21 23.13 2.63
C THR A 162 3.09 22.04 2.03
N HIS A 163 4.08 21.58 2.79
CA HIS A 163 4.96 20.49 2.40
C HIS A 163 4.69 19.28 3.29
N TRP A 164 4.54 18.12 2.68
CA TRP A 164 4.34 16.84 3.38
C TRP A 164 5.66 16.09 3.42
N HIS A 165 5.97 15.52 4.58
CA HIS A 165 7.19 14.78 4.83
C HIS A 165 6.84 13.42 5.44
N THR A 166 7.48 12.38 4.94
CA THR A 166 7.25 11.01 5.43
C THR A 166 8.06 10.78 6.72
N ILE A 167 7.37 10.32 7.77
CA ILE A 167 7.99 9.84 9.02
C ILE A 167 8.36 8.37 8.86
N PHE A 168 7.40 7.58 8.38
CA PHE A 168 7.53 6.15 8.19
C PHE A 168 6.67 5.70 7.01
N LYS A 169 7.21 4.81 6.18
CA LYS A 169 6.48 4.14 5.10
C LYS A 169 6.98 2.71 4.96
N GLY A 170 6.12 1.74 5.25
CA GLY A 170 6.43 0.32 5.10
C GLY A 170 5.72 -0.56 6.12
N LEU A 171 6.21 -1.79 6.27
CA LEU A 171 5.64 -2.79 7.17
C LEU A 171 5.94 -2.46 8.63
N PHE A 172 4.91 -2.26 9.44
CA PHE A 172 5.01 -2.07 10.88
C PHE A 172 4.49 -3.30 11.62
N PHE A 173 5.28 -3.81 12.55
CA PHE A 173 5.01 -5.07 13.24
C PHE A 173 4.97 -4.85 14.75
N VAL A 174 3.91 -5.33 15.39
CA VAL A 174 3.73 -5.34 16.84
C VAL A 174 3.61 -6.80 17.27
N ALA A 175 4.46 -7.21 18.20
CA ALA A 175 4.44 -8.54 18.79
C ALA A 175 4.43 -8.41 20.29
N ASP A 176 3.63 -9.24 20.94
CA ASP A 176 3.75 -9.46 22.38
C ASP A 176 5.00 -10.30 22.67
N PHE A 177 5.66 -9.99 23.77
CA PHE A 177 6.79 -10.77 24.27
C PHE A 177 6.44 -11.21 25.68
N ASN A 178 6.30 -12.53 25.88
CA ASN A 178 5.87 -13.12 27.15
C ASN A 178 6.97 -13.08 28.25
N LYS A 179 7.70 -11.98 28.33
CA LYS A 179 8.71 -11.71 29.37
C LYS A 179 8.53 -10.28 29.88
N HIS A 180 8.73 -10.12 31.18
CA HIS A 180 8.71 -8.81 31.82
C HIS A 180 10.07 -8.13 31.67
N PHE A 181 10.05 -6.88 31.19
CA PHE A 181 11.22 -6.02 31.15
C PHE A 181 11.04 -4.89 32.16
N ALA A 182 12.08 -4.56 32.91
CA ALA A 182 12.06 -3.46 33.88
C ALA A 182 12.21 -2.07 33.22
N GLY A 183 12.40 -2.02 31.90
CA GLY A 183 12.63 -0.79 31.15
C GLY A 183 12.34 -0.97 29.66
N ARG A 184 12.48 0.14 28.93
CA ARG A 184 12.27 0.19 27.49
C ARG A 184 13.60 0.11 26.76
N THR A 185 13.79 -0.89 25.92
CA THR A 185 14.96 -1.01 25.04
C THR A 185 14.54 -0.70 23.60
N VAL A 186 15.26 0.19 22.94
CA VAL A 186 15.04 0.53 21.53
C VAL A 186 16.31 0.17 20.75
N VAL A 187 16.18 -0.72 19.77
CA VAL A 187 17.27 -1.10 18.87
C VAL A 187 17.10 -0.33 17.57
N LEU A 188 18.11 0.46 17.21
CA LEU A 188 18.13 1.25 15.98
C LEU A 188 19.22 0.69 15.06
N PRO A 189 18.98 0.60 13.74
CA PRO A 189 20.03 0.20 12.82
C PRO A 189 21.11 1.27 12.74
N ASP A 190 22.35 0.88 12.48
CA ASP A 190 23.53 1.76 12.52
C ASP A 190 23.41 2.96 11.54
N VAL A 191 22.75 2.75 10.39
CA VAL A 191 22.40 3.80 9.42
C VAL A 191 21.35 4.80 9.90
N ALA A 192 20.53 4.43 10.88
CA ALA A 192 19.54 5.33 11.46
C ALA A 192 20.21 6.49 12.21
N GLN A 193 21.47 6.37 12.63
CA GLN A 193 22.21 7.49 13.22
C GLN A 193 22.40 8.66 12.21
N ARG A 194 22.47 8.36 10.90
CA ARG A 194 22.55 9.38 9.82
C ARG A 194 21.17 9.88 9.38
N ALA A 195 20.18 9.00 9.29
CA ALA A 195 18.81 9.36 8.86
C ALA A 195 17.99 10.04 9.97
N LEU A 196 18.23 9.68 11.23
CA LEU A 196 17.53 10.21 12.40
C LEU A 196 18.34 11.29 13.13
N GLY A 197 19.58 11.58 12.72
CA GLY A 197 20.43 12.71 13.16
C GLY A 197 20.28 13.09 14.64
N ARG A 198 19.40 14.07 14.92
CA ARG A 198 19.10 14.62 16.27
C ARG A 198 18.41 13.65 17.25
N LEU A 199 17.86 12.53 16.76
CA LEU A 199 17.13 11.54 17.56
C LEU A 199 18.08 10.53 18.24
N GLY A 200 19.20 10.18 17.59
CA GLY A 200 20.22 9.31 18.18
C GLY A 200 20.96 10.01 19.32
N GLN A 201 21.31 11.29 19.15
CA GLN A 201 21.98 12.09 20.17
C GLN A 201 21.11 12.33 21.42
N LYS A 202 19.82 12.65 21.25
CA LYS A 202 18.89 12.84 22.39
C LYS A 202 18.54 11.55 23.14
N LEU A 203 18.58 10.39 22.47
CA LEU A 203 18.40 9.09 23.12
C LEU A 203 19.66 8.64 23.88
N GLN A 204 20.85 8.99 23.38
CA GLN A 204 22.11 8.81 24.13
C GLN A 204 22.16 9.70 25.39
N GLU A 205 21.69 10.95 25.31
CA GLU A 205 21.62 11.84 26.48
C GLU A 205 20.66 11.31 27.58
N LEU A 206 19.58 10.62 27.20
CA LEU A 206 18.63 10.02 28.16
C LEU A 206 19.14 8.72 28.80
N ASN A 207 20.14 8.06 28.21
CA ASN A 207 20.78 6.87 28.79
C ASN A 207 21.98 7.20 29.70
N CYS A 208 22.46 8.45 29.73
CA CYS A 208 23.57 8.86 30.62
C CYS A 208 23.12 9.24 32.04
N CYS A 209 21.84 9.12 32.38
CA CYS A 209 21.31 9.41 33.71
C CYS A 209 20.44 8.27 34.26
N ARG A 210 21.02 7.08 34.45
CA ARG A 210 20.98 6.27 35.69
C ARG A 210 21.70 4.95 35.51
#